data_AF-A0A3N9P2N9-F1
#
_entry.id   AF-A0A3N9P2N9-F1
#
_cell.length_a   1.000
_cell.length_b   1.000
_cell.length_c   1.000
_cell.angle_alpha   90.00
_cell.angle_beta   90.00
_cell.angle_gamma   90.00
#
_symmetry.space_group_name_H-M   'P 1'
#
loop_
_entity.id
_entity.type
_entity.pdbx_description
1 polymer ?
#
loop_
_entity_poly.entity_id
_entity_poly.type
_entity_poly.pdbx_seq_one_letter_code
_entity_poly.pdbx_strand_id
1 'polypeptide(L)'
;MTFIPHKFLSVLFGNLAILPYASLTKYAVICLSVLSFVGCGYLWFQFKNRSIAIILFYFAYIIFHSLYPSVIPEYTLNVQWIGHIFIFAGAAFISSLVPDKNVISTFLSKLSIRSVRILAISSTWLIILLYVIKQGVASYGGILFGSIAVAYFMHIWDFHIKLDTIKVLIVLIAVLFAIRQDALTRKKLFHLKYAKAEYRLVGEWYKDNYRPGDRMVINQPTIANYYSNLKKSDYIAFSEFKSTNMDDFIQELGEKKASFMAVVYHDNPQDKESDGIYQWRYKYQKLYLLEQLFDGQSYGHFELLEKLTAGHRWAYIYRIQRHDNYFTNGEYKSESAH
;
A
#
# COMPACT_ATOMS: atom_id res chain seq x y z
N MET A 1 23.06 -7.58 -26.43
CA MET A 1 23.14 -7.61 -24.95
C MET A 1 22.21 -6.53 -24.43
N THR A 2 21.05 -6.93 -23.94
CA THR A 2 20.02 -6.03 -23.41
C THR A 2 20.46 -5.50 -22.06
N PHE A 3 20.68 -4.18 -21.99
CA PHE A 3 20.85 -3.44 -20.74
C PHE A 3 19.65 -3.74 -19.85
N ILE A 4 19.86 -4.46 -18.74
CA ILE A 4 18.89 -4.50 -17.66
C ILE A 4 18.80 -3.07 -17.16
N PRO A 5 17.66 -2.37 -17.32
CA PRO A 5 17.59 -0.95 -16.99
C PRO A 5 17.89 -0.80 -15.50
N HIS A 6 18.63 0.25 -15.13
CA HIS A 6 18.91 0.59 -13.73
C HIS A 6 17.64 0.65 -12.87
N LYS A 7 16.48 0.91 -13.51
CA LYS A 7 15.13 0.78 -12.94
C LYS A 7 14.77 -0.64 -12.49
N PHE A 8 15.14 -1.70 -13.22
CA PHE A 8 14.82 -3.08 -12.83
C PHE A 8 15.59 -3.49 -11.57
N LEU A 9 16.88 -3.16 -11.46
CA LEU A 9 17.64 -3.41 -10.22
C LEU A 9 17.13 -2.52 -9.08
N SER A 10 16.86 -1.24 -9.33
CA SER A 10 16.29 -0.36 -8.29
C SER A 10 14.86 -0.73 -7.92
N VAL A 11 14.13 -1.49 -8.73
CA VAL A 11 12.78 -2.00 -8.43
C VAL A 11 12.87 -3.40 -7.81
N LEU A 12 13.80 -4.26 -8.20
CA LEU A 12 14.05 -5.55 -7.53
C LEU A 12 14.57 -5.31 -6.10
N PHE A 13 15.51 -4.38 -5.94
CA PHE A 13 16.04 -3.93 -4.64
C PHE A 13 15.16 -2.84 -3.97
N GLY A 14 14.36 -2.10 -4.73
CA GLY A 14 13.39 -1.14 -4.21
C GLY A 14 12.09 -1.79 -3.76
N ASN A 15 11.73 -2.96 -4.29
CA ASN A 15 10.67 -3.81 -3.73
C ASN A 15 11.15 -4.49 -2.44
N LEU A 16 12.47 -4.73 -2.29
CA LEU A 16 13.10 -4.97 -0.98
C LEU A 16 13.07 -3.74 -0.06
N ALA A 17 12.83 -2.53 -0.59
CA ALA A 17 12.51 -1.30 0.15
C ALA A 17 10.99 -1.05 0.32
N ILE A 18 10.12 -1.81 -0.35
CA ILE A 18 8.70 -1.93 0.02
C ILE A 18 8.58 -2.84 1.24
N LEU A 19 9.47 -3.83 1.37
CA LEU A 19 9.69 -4.51 2.63
C LEU A 19 10.24 -3.48 3.66
N PRO A 20 9.84 -3.53 4.95
CA PRO A 20 10.29 -2.57 5.95
C PRO A 20 11.80 -2.58 6.27
N TYR A 21 12.60 -3.29 5.45
CA TYR A 21 14.05 -3.23 5.35
C TYR A 21 14.60 -1.99 4.63
N ALA A 22 13.76 -1.15 4.01
CA ALA A 22 14.19 0.12 3.39
C ALA A 22 15.00 1.05 4.32
N SER A 23 14.72 0.92 5.62
CA SER A 23 15.38 1.67 6.69
C SER A 23 16.71 1.06 7.14
N LEU A 24 17.07 -0.12 6.63
CA LEU A 24 18.34 -0.75 6.92
C LEU A 24 19.44 -0.24 6.00
N THR A 25 20.68 -0.29 6.47
CA THR A 25 21.84 0.09 5.66
C THR A 25 21.91 -0.77 4.39
N LYS A 26 22.46 -0.24 3.29
CA LYS A 26 22.62 -0.96 2.01
C LYS A 26 23.23 -2.36 2.20
N TYR A 27 24.16 -2.50 3.16
CA TYR A 27 24.80 -3.76 3.52
C TYR A 27 23.83 -4.80 4.11
N ALA A 28 22.88 -4.38 4.93
CA ALA A 28 21.88 -5.28 5.49
C ALA A 28 20.92 -5.79 4.41
N VAL A 29 20.53 -4.94 3.45
CA VAL A 29 19.71 -5.37 2.29
C VAL A 29 20.45 -6.42 1.45
N ILE A 30 21.74 -6.21 1.19
CA ILE A 30 22.58 -7.18 0.46
C ILE A 30 22.65 -8.50 1.24
N CYS A 31 22.95 -8.45 2.55
CA CYS A 31 23.04 -9.64 3.39
C CYS A 31 21.74 -10.44 3.41
N LEU A 32 20.59 -9.77 3.62
CA LEU A 32 19.28 -10.42 3.62
C LEU A 32 18.92 -11.00 2.24
N SER A 33 19.32 -10.34 1.15
CA SER A 33 19.10 -10.85 -0.22
C SER A 33 19.90 -12.13 -0.46
N VAL A 34 21.18 -12.17 -0.03
CA VAL A 34 22.02 -13.37 -0.12
C VAL A 34 21.41 -14.50 0.70
N LEU A 35 20.99 -14.24 1.94
CA LEU A 35 20.32 -15.23 2.78
C LEU A 35 19.03 -15.75 2.14
N SER A 36 18.20 -14.86 1.60
CA SER A 36 16.97 -15.24 0.90
C SER A 36 17.26 -16.13 -0.32
N PHE A 37 18.29 -15.81 -1.11
CA PHE A 37 18.63 -16.61 -2.29
C PHE A 37 19.15 -18.00 -1.91
N VAL A 38 20.05 -18.06 -0.93
CA VAL A 38 20.59 -19.31 -0.39
C VAL A 38 19.46 -20.17 0.19
N GLY A 39 18.53 -19.57 0.93
CA GLY A 39 17.41 -20.29 1.50
C GLY A 39 16.38 -20.76 0.48
N CYS A 40 16.13 -19.97 -0.56
CA CYS A 40 15.33 -20.40 -1.71
C CYS A 40 15.94 -21.66 -2.37
N GLY A 41 17.26 -21.65 -2.60
CA GLY A 41 17.98 -22.81 -3.12
C GLY A 41 17.89 -24.02 -2.17
N TYR A 42 18.15 -23.81 -0.88
CA TYR A 42 18.05 -24.86 0.14
C TYR A 42 16.66 -25.52 0.17
N LEU A 43 15.59 -24.71 0.23
CA LEU A 43 14.22 -25.22 0.26
C LEU A 43 13.81 -25.90 -1.06
N TRP A 44 14.34 -25.44 -2.19
CA TRP A 44 14.13 -26.10 -3.48
C TRP A 44 14.72 -27.52 -3.49
N PHE A 45 15.94 -27.70 -2.99
CA PHE A 45 16.59 -29.02 -2.96
C PHE A 45 16.00 -29.95 -1.91
N GLN A 46 15.64 -29.43 -0.73
CA GLN A 46 15.09 -30.25 0.37
C GLN A 46 13.61 -30.59 0.19
N PHE A 47 12.82 -29.68 -0.37
CA PHE A 47 11.35 -29.80 -0.41
C PHE A 47 10.78 -29.48 -1.80
N LYS A 48 11.41 -29.96 -2.87
CA LYS A 48 11.13 -29.63 -4.28
C LYS A 48 9.65 -29.44 -4.62
N ASN A 49 8.80 -30.43 -4.31
CA ASN A 49 7.37 -30.41 -4.66
C ASN A 49 6.55 -29.40 -3.84
N ARG A 50 6.99 -29.06 -2.62
CA ARG A 50 6.31 -28.11 -1.73
C ARG A 50 6.78 -26.67 -1.95
N SER A 51 8.05 -26.49 -2.29
CA SER A 51 8.68 -25.18 -2.45
C SER A 51 8.39 -24.53 -3.80
N ILE A 52 8.10 -25.32 -4.85
CA ILE A 52 7.89 -24.77 -6.21
C ILE A 52 6.75 -23.76 -6.27
N ALA A 53 5.62 -24.04 -5.62
CA ALA A 53 4.46 -23.14 -5.61
C ALA A 53 4.78 -21.82 -4.88
N ILE A 54 5.47 -21.90 -3.74
CA ILE A 54 5.86 -20.74 -2.93
C ILE A 54 6.87 -19.87 -3.69
N ILE A 55 7.86 -20.50 -4.33
CA ILE A 55 8.88 -19.82 -5.13
C ILE A 55 8.25 -19.15 -6.36
N LEU A 56 7.42 -19.88 -7.11
CA LEU A 56 6.71 -19.32 -8.28
C LEU A 56 5.82 -18.16 -7.87
N PHE A 57 5.05 -18.29 -6.79
CA PHE A 57 4.23 -17.20 -6.28
C PHE A 57 5.07 -15.98 -5.87
N TYR A 58 6.16 -16.18 -5.13
CA TYR A 58 7.05 -15.10 -4.70
C TYR A 58 7.66 -14.33 -5.87
N PHE A 59 8.22 -15.05 -6.85
CA PHE A 59 8.80 -14.42 -8.03
C PHE A 59 7.75 -13.79 -8.95
N ALA A 60 6.62 -14.46 -9.18
CA ALA A 60 5.52 -13.88 -9.96
C ALA A 60 5.01 -12.58 -9.32
N TYR A 61 4.87 -12.56 -7.99
CA TYR A 61 4.51 -11.36 -7.25
C TYR A 61 5.54 -10.24 -7.42
N ILE A 62 6.83 -10.54 -7.22
CA ILE A 62 7.91 -9.55 -7.39
C ILE A 62 7.90 -9.00 -8.81
N ILE A 63 7.82 -9.86 -9.83
CA ILE A 63 7.80 -9.44 -11.24
C ILE A 63 6.58 -8.58 -11.52
N PHE A 64 5.38 -9.02 -11.12
CA PHE A 64 4.14 -8.28 -11.33
C PHE A 64 4.23 -6.89 -10.68
N HIS A 65 4.68 -6.79 -9.43
CA HIS A 65 4.77 -5.52 -8.72
C HIS A 65 5.96 -4.66 -9.15
N SER A 66 6.94 -5.26 -9.83
CA SER A 66 8.01 -4.52 -10.50
C SER A 66 7.53 -3.84 -11.78
N LEU A 67 6.54 -4.45 -12.46
CA LEU A 67 5.93 -3.90 -13.67
C LEU A 67 4.75 -2.96 -13.33
N TYR A 68 4.03 -3.27 -12.27
CA TYR A 68 2.86 -2.55 -11.79
C TYR A 68 3.06 -2.19 -10.31
N PRO A 69 3.72 -1.06 -10.01
CA PRO A 69 3.96 -0.62 -8.63
C PRO A 69 2.62 -0.21 -8.01
N SER A 70 1.88 -1.21 -7.49
CA SER A 70 0.66 -1.03 -6.74
C SER A 70 0.78 -1.85 -5.48
N VAL A 71 1.05 -1.19 -4.35
CA VAL A 71 1.20 -1.88 -3.07
C VAL A 71 -0.18 -2.14 -2.50
N ILE A 72 -0.77 -3.28 -2.86
CA ILE A 72 -1.94 -3.80 -2.15
C ILE A 72 -1.42 -4.46 -0.86
N PRO A 73 -1.70 -3.90 0.33
CA PRO A 73 -1.19 -4.35 1.63
C PRO A 73 -1.28 -5.84 1.88
N GLU A 74 -2.42 -6.40 1.48
CA GLU A 74 -2.84 -7.74 1.81
C GLU A 74 -1.89 -8.75 1.17
N TYR A 75 -1.41 -8.46 -0.04
CA TYR A 75 -0.42 -9.31 -0.72
C TYR A 75 1.00 -9.02 -0.27
N THR A 76 1.30 -7.76 0.09
CA THR A 76 2.62 -7.39 0.58
C THR A 76 2.97 -8.22 1.81
N LEU A 77 2.08 -8.33 2.80
CA LEU A 77 2.30 -9.12 4.02
C LEU A 77 2.66 -10.58 3.72
N ASN A 78 1.87 -11.25 2.88
CA ASN A 78 2.07 -12.66 2.52
C ASN A 78 3.44 -12.87 1.85
N VAL A 79 3.83 -11.95 0.98
CA VAL A 79 5.12 -12.00 0.28
C VAL A 79 6.28 -11.73 1.23
N GLN A 80 6.11 -10.81 2.20
CA GLN A 80 7.15 -10.60 3.22
C GLN A 80 7.39 -11.91 3.98
N TRP A 81 6.33 -12.61 4.40
CA TRP A 81 6.47 -13.88 5.12
C TRP A 81 7.25 -14.92 4.34
N ILE A 82 7.00 -15.05 3.03
CA ILE A 82 7.78 -15.94 2.17
C ILE A 82 9.25 -15.51 2.14
N GLY A 83 9.52 -14.21 2.01
CA GLY A 83 10.88 -13.66 2.11
C GLY A 83 11.58 -14.01 3.44
N HIS A 84 10.87 -13.92 4.57
CA HIS A 84 11.42 -14.32 5.87
C HIS A 84 11.74 -15.81 5.93
N ILE A 85 10.84 -16.67 5.43
CA ILE A 85 11.06 -18.11 5.36
C ILE A 85 12.35 -18.41 4.59
N PHE A 86 12.56 -17.73 3.45
CA PHE A 86 13.78 -17.86 2.68
C PHE A 86 15.02 -17.36 3.43
N ILE A 87 14.96 -16.20 4.08
CA ILE A 87 16.08 -15.67 4.87
C ILE A 87 16.48 -16.64 6.00
N PHE A 88 15.50 -17.15 6.76
CA PHE A 88 15.76 -18.09 7.85
C PHE A 88 16.29 -19.43 7.35
N ALA A 89 15.75 -19.95 6.25
CA ALA A 89 16.25 -21.15 5.60
C ALA A 89 17.71 -20.99 5.15
N GLY A 90 18.08 -19.83 4.59
CA GLY A 90 19.45 -19.55 4.17
C GLY A 90 20.41 -19.44 5.34
N ALA A 91 19.98 -18.78 6.43
CA ALA A 91 20.77 -18.70 7.66
C ALA A 91 20.98 -20.09 8.28
N ALA A 92 19.94 -20.94 8.31
CA ALA A 92 20.02 -22.31 8.79
C ALA A 92 21.01 -23.14 7.95
N PHE A 93 20.93 -23.04 6.63
CA PHE A 93 21.86 -23.71 5.73
C PHE A 93 23.31 -23.28 5.95
N ILE A 94 23.60 -21.97 5.96
CA ILE A 94 24.96 -21.46 6.21
C ILE A 94 25.49 -21.92 7.57
N SER A 95 24.64 -21.91 8.61
CA SER A 95 25.04 -22.39 9.94
C SER A 95 25.41 -23.87 9.96
N SER A 96 24.78 -24.68 9.10
CA SER A 96 25.07 -26.11 8.97
C SER A 96 26.40 -26.40 8.26
N LEU A 97 26.91 -25.45 7.46
CA LEU A 97 28.19 -25.55 6.77
C LEU A 97 29.38 -25.21 7.66
N VAL A 98 29.16 -24.66 8.86
CA VAL A 98 30.24 -24.36 9.81
C VAL A 98 30.66 -25.67 10.49
N PRO A 99 31.86 -26.21 10.16
CA PRO A 99 32.26 -27.56 10.57
C PRO A 99 32.42 -27.70 12.08
N ASP A 100 32.76 -26.59 12.75
CA ASP A 100 32.92 -26.56 14.20
C ASP A 100 31.74 -25.85 14.85
N LYS A 101 30.70 -26.63 15.20
CA LYS A 101 29.55 -26.16 15.98
C LYS A 101 30.00 -25.54 17.31
N ASN A 102 31.20 -25.89 17.79
CA ASN A 102 31.78 -25.31 18.98
C ASN A 102 32.30 -23.89 18.76
N VAL A 103 32.65 -23.42 17.56
CA VAL A 103 33.08 -22.01 17.40
C VAL A 103 31.91 -21.05 17.61
N ILE A 104 30.75 -21.38 17.03
CA ILE A 104 29.51 -20.62 17.24
C ILE A 104 29.01 -20.82 18.68
N SER A 105 29.04 -22.05 19.21
CA SER A 105 28.62 -22.29 20.59
C SER A 105 29.59 -21.69 21.62
N THR A 106 30.89 -21.58 21.35
CA THR A 106 31.92 -20.99 22.22
C THR A 106 31.89 -19.47 22.16
N PHE A 107 31.73 -18.89 20.97
CA PHE A 107 31.48 -17.45 20.81
C PHE A 107 30.21 -17.03 21.54
N LEU A 108 29.14 -17.83 21.45
CA LEU A 108 27.89 -17.54 22.12
C LEU A 108 27.87 -17.96 23.62
N SER A 109 28.65 -18.96 24.05
CA SER A 109 28.70 -19.41 25.46
C SER A 109 29.57 -18.56 26.37
N LYS A 110 30.57 -17.85 25.82
CA LYS A 110 31.31 -16.80 26.55
C LYS A 110 30.44 -15.59 26.92
N LEU A 111 29.21 -15.48 26.40
CA LEU A 111 28.19 -14.52 26.82
C LEU A 111 27.37 -15.05 28.02
N SER A 112 27.98 -15.37 29.16
CA SER A 112 27.25 -15.82 30.39
C SER A 112 26.37 -14.75 31.05
N ILE A 113 26.42 -13.51 30.55
CA ILE A 113 25.42 -12.45 30.75
C ILE A 113 24.08 -12.78 30.05
N ARG A 114 24.00 -13.91 29.31
CA ARG A 114 22.89 -14.40 28.48
C ARG A 114 21.52 -14.32 29.12
N SER A 115 21.34 -14.82 30.34
CA SER A 115 20.01 -14.87 30.96
C SER A 115 19.54 -13.47 31.36
N VAL A 116 20.44 -12.65 31.90
CA VAL A 116 20.16 -11.27 32.32
C VAL A 116 19.96 -10.35 31.12
N ARG A 117 20.73 -10.52 30.03
CA ARG A 117 20.51 -9.79 28.78
C ARG A 117 19.26 -10.24 28.04
N ILE A 118 18.95 -11.53 27.97
CA ILE A 118 17.70 -12.01 27.36
C ILE A 118 16.52 -11.51 28.17
N LEU A 119 16.57 -11.58 29.51
CA LEU A 119 15.53 -11.02 30.35
C LEU A 119 15.41 -9.50 30.14
N ALA A 120 16.52 -8.76 30.14
CA ALA A 120 16.51 -7.31 29.92
C ALA A 120 16.03 -6.92 28.51
N ILE A 121 16.43 -7.66 27.48
CA ILE A 121 15.98 -7.50 26.09
C ILE A 121 14.50 -7.84 26.02
N SER A 122 14.07 -9.04 26.42
CA SER A 122 12.66 -9.45 26.46
C SER A 122 11.79 -8.49 27.27
N SER A 123 12.27 -7.93 28.38
CA SER A 123 11.55 -6.97 29.22
C SER A 123 11.45 -5.59 28.55
N THR A 124 12.57 -5.07 28.05
CA THR A 124 12.61 -3.79 27.29
C THR A 124 11.76 -3.89 26.03
N TRP A 125 11.77 -5.06 25.38
CA TRP A 125 10.98 -5.32 24.18
C TRP A 125 9.51 -5.59 24.47
N LEU A 126 9.16 -6.22 25.60
CA LEU A 126 7.78 -6.30 26.08
C LEU A 126 7.23 -4.91 26.39
N ILE A 127 8.05 -4.02 26.98
CA ILE A 127 7.69 -2.62 27.21
C ILE A 127 7.48 -1.88 25.87
N ILE A 128 8.35 -2.08 24.88
CA ILE A 128 8.16 -1.55 23.52
C ILE A 128 6.90 -2.13 22.87
N LEU A 129 6.62 -3.42 23.06
CA LEU A 129 5.43 -4.09 22.56
C LEU A 129 4.15 -3.46 23.14
N LEU A 130 4.11 -3.33 24.47
CA LEU A 130 3.00 -2.71 25.19
C LEU A 130 2.84 -1.25 24.80
N TYR A 131 3.93 -0.52 24.56
CA TYR A 131 3.90 0.85 24.05
C TYR A 131 3.34 0.93 22.62
N VAL A 132 3.77 0.06 21.71
CA VAL A 132 3.29 0.01 20.32
C VAL A 132 1.82 -0.42 20.23
N ILE A 133 1.38 -1.36 21.09
CA ILE A 133 -0.02 -1.75 21.23
C ILE A 133 -0.85 -0.59 21.80
N LYS A 134 -0.36 0.09 22.85
CA LYS A 134 -1.04 1.25 23.47
C LYS A 134 -1.22 2.41 22.49
N GLN A 135 -0.27 2.61 21.58
CA GLN A 135 -0.37 3.61 20.51
C GLN A 135 -1.31 3.20 19.36
N GLY A 136 -1.95 2.02 19.44
CA GLY A 136 -2.90 1.53 18.43
C GLY A 136 -2.25 1.11 17.11
N VAL A 137 -0.92 0.90 17.11
CA VAL A 137 -0.14 0.70 15.87
C VAL A 137 -0.03 -0.77 15.48
N ALA A 138 -0.15 -1.71 16.43
CA ALA A 138 -0.14 -3.16 16.15
C ALA A 138 -1.52 -3.79 16.43
N SER A 139 -1.97 -4.69 15.56
CA SER A 139 -3.19 -5.46 15.83
C SER A 139 -2.91 -6.71 16.66
N TYR A 140 -3.85 -7.05 17.54
CA TYR A 140 -3.87 -8.35 18.23
C TYR A 140 -3.77 -9.53 17.25
N GLY A 141 -4.32 -9.37 16.04
CA GLY A 141 -4.23 -10.37 14.96
C GLY A 141 -2.80 -10.61 14.47
N GLY A 142 -1.99 -9.56 14.31
CA GLY A 142 -0.58 -9.69 13.91
C GLY A 142 0.27 -10.40 14.97
N ILE A 143 -0.02 -10.13 16.25
CA ILE A 143 0.62 -10.79 17.39
C ILE A 143 0.23 -12.27 17.44
N LEU A 144 -1.07 -12.57 17.26
CA LEU A 144 -1.60 -13.93 17.26
C LEU A 144 -1.03 -14.75 16.09
N PHE A 145 -1.04 -14.20 14.87
CA PHE A 145 -0.48 -14.87 13.69
C PHE A 145 1.04 -15.08 13.80
N GLY A 146 1.78 -14.08 14.29
CA GLY A 146 3.21 -14.23 14.55
C GLY A 146 3.50 -15.34 15.56
N SER A 147 2.69 -15.44 16.61
CA SER A 147 2.78 -16.50 17.64
C SER A 147 2.44 -17.88 17.08
N ILE A 148 1.40 -17.99 16.23
CA ILE A 148 1.00 -19.24 15.56
C ILE A 148 2.07 -19.69 14.56
N ALA A 149 2.60 -18.79 13.74
CA ALA A 149 3.65 -19.10 12.76
C ALA A 149 4.90 -19.64 13.47
N VAL A 150 5.27 -19.04 14.59
CA VAL A 150 6.34 -19.52 15.46
C VAL A 150 6.03 -20.89 16.04
N ALA A 151 4.84 -21.10 16.61
CA ALA A 151 4.46 -22.37 17.20
C ALA A 151 4.45 -23.49 16.15
N TYR A 152 3.99 -23.19 14.94
CA TYR A 152 3.99 -24.10 13.79
C TYR A 152 5.42 -24.40 13.31
N PHE A 153 6.29 -23.40 13.26
CA PHE A 153 7.70 -23.60 12.92
C PHE A 153 8.43 -24.45 13.97
N MET A 154 8.12 -24.25 15.26
CA MET A 154 8.59 -25.10 16.34
C MET A 154 8.04 -26.53 16.22
N HIS A 155 6.82 -26.71 15.73
CA HIS A 155 6.23 -28.03 15.52
C HIS A 155 6.86 -28.80 14.34
N ILE A 156 7.08 -28.15 13.20
CA ILE A 156 7.68 -28.80 12.01
C ILE A 156 9.15 -29.18 12.23
N TRP A 157 9.90 -28.39 13.01
CA TRP A 157 11.34 -28.62 13.19
C TRP A 157 11.69 -29.75 14.17
N ASP A 158 10.75 -30.66 14.43
CA ASP A 158 10.90 -31.85 15.28
C ASP A 158 11.61 -31.53 16.61
N PHE A 159 10.94 -30.72 17.44
CA PHE A 159 11.43 -30.16 18.69
C PHE A 159 11.50 -31.19 19.85
N HIS A 160 11.97 -32.41 19.59
CA HIS A 160 12.17 -33.43 20.63
C HIS A 160 13.41 -33.19 21.52
N ILE A 161 14.05 -32.02 21.44
CA ILE A 161 15.25 -31.66 22.20
C ILE A 161 14.94 -30.46 23.09
N LYS A 162 15.33 -30.55 24.38
CA LYS A 162 15.27 -29.49 25.41
C LYS A 162 15.35 -28.10 24.78
N LEU A 163 14.36 -27.26 25.04
CA LEU A 163 14.26 -25.87 24.59
C LEU A 163 15.56 -25.10 24.90
N ASP A 164 16.50 -25.14 23.96
CA ASP A 164 17.74 -24.40 24.06
C ASP A 164 17.40 -22.90 23.95
N THR A 165 18.00 -22.11 24.84
CA THR A 165 17.77 -20.68 24.99
C THR A 165 17.95 -19.92 23.67
N ILE A 166 18.83 -20.43 22.79
CA ILE A 166 19.07 -19.87 21.45
C ILE A 166 17.82 -19.98 20.57
N LYS A 167 17.10 -21.10 20.62
CA LYS A 167 15.91 -21.32 19.79
C LYS A 167 14.76 -20.41 20.21
N VAL A 168 14.57 -20.25 21.52
CA VAL A 168 13.61 -19.29 22.09
C VAL A 168 13.95 -17.86 21.67
N LEU A 169 15.24 -17.49 21.69
CA LEU A 169 15.68 -16.17 21.27
C LEU A 169 15.43 -15.91 19.78
N ILE A 170 15.70 -16.87 18.90
CA ILE A 170 15.42 -16.76 17.45
C ILE A 170 13.93 -16.54 17.21
N VAL A 171 13.09 -17.34 17.87
CA VAL A 171 11.64 -17.21 17.82
C VAL A 171 11.19 -15.82 18.28
N LEU A 172 11.70 -15.36 19.41
CA LEU A 172 11.32 -14.07 19.98
C LEU A 172 11.72 -12.91 19.06
N ILE A 173 12.91 -12.98 18.44
CA ILE A 173 13.35 -12.03 17.42
C ILE A 173 12.42 -12.06 16.20
N ALA A 174 12.01 -13.25 15.73
CA ALA A 174 11.10 -13.37 14.59
C ALA A 174 9.72 -12.76 14.87
N VAL A 175 9.13 -13.02 16.04
CA VAL A 175 7.85 -12.40 16.47
C VAL A 175 7.99 -10.88 16.53
N LEU A 176 9.06 -10.37 17.16
CA LEU A 176 9.28 -8.93 17.26
C LEU A 176 9.47 -8.28 15.91
N PHE A 177 10.18 -8.96 15.00
CA PHE A 177 10.36 -8.48 13.65
C PHE A 177 9.01 -8.40 12.92
N ALA A 178 8.20 -9.46 12.99
CA ALA A 178 6.86 -9.50 12.41
C ALA A 178 5.95 -8.38 12.95
N ILE A 179 5.95 -8.13 14.26
CA ILE A 179 5.14 -7.07 14.87
C ILE A 179 5.63 -5.68 14.44
N ARG A 180 6.95 -5.46 14.37
CA ARG A 180 7.51 -4.21 13.83
C ARG A 180 7.12 -4.02 12.37
N GLN A 181 7.14 -5.09 11.56
CA GLN A 181 6.70 -5.01 10.16
C GLN A 181 5.20 -4.67 10.09
N ASP A 182 4.33 -5.34 10.86
CA ASP A 182 2.89 -5.03 10.92
C ASP A 182 2.66 -3.56 11.31
N ALA A 183 3.35 -3.08 12.33
CA ALA A 183 3.24 -1.70 12.80
C ALA A 183 3.69 -0.66 11.74
N LEU A 184 4.85 -0.89 11.10
CA LEU A 184 5.34 -0.03 10.02
C LEU A 184 4.41 -0.07 8.80
N THR A 185 3.90 -1.25 8.48
CA THR A 185 2.96 -1.48 7.39
C THR A 185 1.66 -0.75 7.68
N ARG A 186 1.05 -0.91 8.86
CA ARG A 186 -0.14 -0.15 9.30
C ARG A 186 0.07 1.35 9.32
N LYS A 187 1.24 1.86 9.73
CA LYS A 187 1.54 3.29 9.67
C LYS A 187 1.61 3.78 8.23
N LYS A 188 2.33 3.08 7.36
CA LYS A 188 2.41 3.38 5.93
C LYS A 188 1.03 3.31 5.28
N LEU A 189 0.17 2.41 5.74
CA LEU A 189 -1.15 2.13 5.18
C LEU A 189 -2.29 2.74 5.99
N PHE A 190 -2.01 3.61 6.95
CA PHE A 190 -3.05 4.27 7.75
C PHE A 190 -3.99 5.06 6.83
N HIS A 191 -3.44 5.57 5.73
CA HIS A 191 -4.19 6.21 4.68
C HIS A 191 -5.25 5.31 4.04
N LEU A 192 -5.07 3.99 4.06
CA LEU A 192 -6.03 3.02 3.53
C LEU A 192 -7.21 2.76 4.46
N LYS A 193 -7.12 3.07 5.76
CA LYS A 193 -8.32 3.04 6.64
C LYS A 193 -9.39 4.02 6.16
N TYR A 194 -8.96 5.11 5.55
CA TYR A 194 -9.81 6.10 4.92
C TYR A 194 -9.90 5.89 3.41
N ALA A 195 -9.41 4.76 2.88
CA ALA A 195 -9.55 4.48 1.45
C ALA A 195 -11.03 4.52 1.09
N LYS A 196 -11.34 5.39 0.13
CA LYS A 196 -12.68 5.57 -0.41
C LYS A 196 -13.70 6.18 0.56
N ALA A 197 -13.26 6.68 1.72
CA ALA A 197 -14.17 7.29 2.71
C ALA A 197 -14.77 8.60 2.18
N GLU A 198 -14.01 9.37 1.42
CA GLU A 198 -14.48 10.57 0.75
C GLU A 198 -15.57 10.29 -0.30
N TYR A 199 -15.58 9.12 -0.97
CA TYR A 199 -16.70 8.75 -1.85
C TYR A 199 -18.01 8.51 -1.09
N ARG A 200 -17.93 8.01 0.15
CA ARG A 200 -19.10 7.92 1.01
C ARG A 200 -19.65 9.30 1.30
N LEU A 201 -18.80 10.23 1.74
CA LEU A 201 -19.21 11.61 2.02
C LEU A 201 -19.82 12.27 0.78
N VAL A 202 -19.23 12.08 -0.40
CA VAL A 202 -19.78 12.58 -1.66
C VAL A 202 -21.15 11.97 -1.95
N GLY A 203 -21.32 10.66 -1.73
CA GLY A 203 -22.61 9.99 -1.92
C GLY A 203 -23.69 10.51 -0.98
N GLU A 204 -23.37 10.66 0.30
CA GLU A 204 -24.26 11.22 1.33
C GLU A 204 -24.61 12.68 1.01
N TRP A 205 -23.62 13.52 0.69
CA TRP A 205 -23.83 14.90 0.28
C TRP A 205 -24.73 14.99 -0.95
N TYR A 206 -24.50 14.15 -1.96
CA TYR A 206 -25.27 14.20 -3.20
C TYR A 206 -26.71 13.78 -2.97
N LYS A 207 -26.96 12.78 -2.12
CA LYS A 207 -28.31 12.40 -1.72
C LYS A 207 -29.10 13.57 -1.12
N ASP A 208 -28.46 14.39 -0.29
CA ASP A 208 -29.11 15.50 0.41
C ASP A 208 -29.31 16.73 -0.49
N ASN A 209 -28.52 16.87 -1.55
CA ASN A 209 -28.54 18.04 -2.45
C ASN A 209 -29.12 17.74 -3.85
N TYR A 210 -29.41 16.47 -4.14
CA TYR A 210 -29.92 16.02 -5.43
C TYR A 210 -31.31 16.56 -5.72
N ARG A 211 -31.52 17.02 -6.95
CA ARG A 211 -32.85 17.25 -7.53
C ARG A 211 -33.08 16.30 -8.70
N PRO A 212 -34.35 15.92 -8.98
CA PRO A 212 -34.66 15.08 -10.14
C PRO A 212 -34.05 15.62 -11.44
N GLY A 213 -33.23 14.81 -12.09
CA GLY A 213 -32.54 15.15 -13.34
C GLY A 213 -31.13 15.71 -13.16
N ASP A 214 -30.69 16.01 -11.94
CA ASP A 214 -29.29 16.31 -11.69
C ASP A 214 -28.43 15.07 -11.96
N ARG A 215 -27.21 15.31 -12.43
CA ARG A 215 -26.21 14.25 -12.62
C ARG A 215 -24.87 14.66 -12.05
N MET A 216 -24.22 13.75 -11.33
CA MET A 216 -22.91 13.98 -10.73
C MET A 216 -21.80 13.26 -11.50
N VAL A 217 -20.76 14.01 -11.85
CA VAL A 217 -19.53 13.46 -12.43
C VAL A 217 -18.54 13.12 -11.32
N ILE A 218 -18.03 11.89 -11.33
CA ILE A 218 -17.09 11.41 -10.32
C ILE A 218 -16.27 10.23 -10.88
N ASN A 219 -15.05 9.99 -10.36
CA ASN A 219 -14.19 8.92 -10.89
C ASN A 219 -14.61 7.50 -10.45
N GLN A 220 -15.31 7.34 -9.32
CA GLN A 220 -15.80 6.04 -8.86
C GLN A 220 -17.30 6.10 -8.54
N PRO A 221 -18.17 6.22 -9.56
CA PRO A 221 -19.60 6.44 -9.35
C PRO A 221 -20.29 5.30 -8.61
N THR A 222 -19.86 4.04 -8.83
CA THR A 222 -20.43 2.88 -8.13
C THR A 222 -20.32 2.99 -6.61
N ILE A 223 -19.24 3.59 -6.09
CA ILE A 223 -19.04 3.71 -4.64
C ILE A 223 -19.92 4.82 -4.08
N ALA A 224 -19.92 6.00 -4.70
CA ALA A 224 -20.77 7.10 -4.26
C ALA A 224 -22.27 6.73 -4.36
N ASN A 225 -22.65 6.03 -5.43
CA ASN A 225 -24.01 5.52 -5.65
C ASN A 225 -24.46 4.54 -4.57
N TYR A 226 -23.57 3.65 -4.11
CA TYR A 226 -23.87 2.71 -3.03
C TYR A 226 -24.30 3.43 -1.73
N TYR A 227 -23.68 4.57 -1.42
CA TYR A 227 -23.98 5.34 -0.20
C TYR A 227 -25.15 6.32 -0.36
N SER A 228 -25.43 6.80 -1.57
CA SER A 228 -26.56 7.72 -1.81
C SER A 228 -27.90 7.01 -1.97
N ASN A 229 -27.88 5.76 -2.43
CA ASN A 229 -29.07 5.00 -2.84
C ASN A 229 -29.89 5.69 -3.98
N LEU A 230 -29.24 6.53 -4.79
CA LEU A 230 -29.81 7.13 -6.01
C LEU A 230 -29.70 6.17 -7.22
N LYS A 231 -30.23 6.54 -8.39
CA LYS A 231 -30.10 5.68 -9.58
C LYS A 231 -28.69 5.77 -10.13
N LYS A 232 -28.18 4.65 -10.66
CA LYS A 232 -26.86 4.63 -11.31
C LYS A 232 -26.75 5.63 -12.46
N SER A 233 -27.86 5.94 -13.15
CA SER A 233 -27.94 6.93 -14.23
C SER A 233 -27.70 8.38 -13.77
N ASP A 234 -27.88 8.67 -12.48
CA ASP A 234 -27.63 9.98 -11.87
C ASP A 234 -26.13 10.24 -11.67
N TYR A 235 -25.29 9.27 -11.99
CA TYR A 235 -23.84 9.38 -11.95
C TYR A 235 -23.23 9.22 -13.35
N ILE A 236 -22.09 9.86 -13.56
CA ILE A 236 -21.30 9.78 -14.79
C ILE A 236 -19.84 9.51 -14.38
N ALA A 237 -19.22 8.46 -14.92
CA ALA A 237 -17.80 8.21 -14.69
C ALA A 237 -16.94 9.16 -15.54
N PHE A 238 -15.82 9.68 -15.02
CA PHE A 238 -14.85 10.45 -15.84
C PHE A 238 -14.32 9.67 -17.05
N SER A 239 -14.25 8.33 -16.96
CA SER A 239 -13.84 7.48 -18.08
C SER A 239 -14.83 7.46 -19.25
N GLU A 240 -16.06 7.97 -19.08
CA GLU A 240 -17.08 8.05 -20.14
C GLU A 240 -16.97 9.29 -21.03
N PHE A 241 -16.06 10.22 -20.70
CA PHE A 241 -15.80 11.41 -21.50
C PHE A 241 -14.78 11.10 -22.58
N LYS A 242 -14.91 11.68 -23.77
CA LYS A 242 -13.94 11.51 -24.88
C LYS A 242 -12.96 12.66 -24.97
N SER A 243 -13.31 13.82 -24.43
CA SER A 243 -12.54 15.06 -24.35
C SER A 243 -11.07 14.83 -23.99
N THR A 244 -10.19 15.49 -24.72
CA THR A 244 -8.74 15.45 -24.46
C THR A 244 -8.22 16.75 -23.88
N ASN A 245 -9.03 17.83 -23.88
CA ASN A 245 -8.74 19.14 -23.31
C ASN A 245 -9.96 19.64 -22.50
N MET A 246 -9.78 20.77 -21.78
CA MET A 246 -10.80 21.32 -20.87
C MET A 246 -12.03 21.85 -21.60
N ASP A 247 -11.87 22.51 -22.75
CA ASP A 247 -12.99 23.12 -23.49
C ASP A 247 -13.94 22.05 -24.02
N ASP A 248 -13.40 21.01 -24.66
CA ASP A 248 -14.17 19.84 -25.09
C ASP A 248 -14.83 19.13 -23.91
N PHE A 249 -14.19 19.17 -22.74
CA PHE A 249 -14.72 18.56 -21.52
C PHE A 249 -15.92 19.33 -20.98
N ILE A 250 -15.85 20.66 -20.95
CA ILE A 250 -16.97 21.53 -20.60
C ILE A 250 -18.16 21.32 -21.55
N GLN A 251 -17.90 21.20 -22.86
CA GLN A 251 -18.95 20.90 -23.83
C GLN A 251 -19.62 19.54 -23.54
N GLU A 252 -18.83 18.47 -23.37
CA GLU A 252 -19.38 17.14 -23.07
C GLU A 252 -20.14 17.09 -21.74
N LEU A 253 -19.74 17.89 -20.74
CA LEU A 253 -20.48 18.02 -19.48
C LEU A 253 -21.89 18.57 -19.73
N GLY A 254 -22.01 19.58 -20.60
CA GLY A 254 -23.29 20.13 -21.04
C GLY A 254 -24.15 19.10 -21.76
N GLU A 255 -23.59 18.39 -22.75
CA GLU A 255 -24.29 17.35 -23.51
C GLU A 255 -24.80 16.21 -22.61
N LYS A 256 -24.00 15.80 -21.63
CA LYS A 256 -24.37 14.77 -20.65
C LYS A 256 -25.26 15.30 -19.53
N LYS A 257 -25.60 16.60 -19.53
CA LYS A 257 -26.43 17.27 -18.51
C LYS A 257 -25.87 17.13 -17.10
N ALA A 258 -24.54 17.17 -16.97
CA ALA A 258 -23.88 17.16 -15.67
C ALA A 258 -24.24 18.44 -14.90
N SER A 259 -24.60 18.30 -13.63
CA SER A 259 -25.00 19.41 -12.76
C SER A 259 -24.02 19.60 -11.60
N PHE A 260 -23.41 18.50 -11.15
CA PHE A 260 -22.37 18.52 -10.13
C PHE A 260 -21.14 17.73 -10.59
N MET A 261 -20.00 18.06 -9.99
CA MET A 261 -18.77 17.31 -10.13
C MET A 261 -18.13 17.13 -8.76
N ALA A 262 -17.72 15.90 -8.46
CA ALA A 262 -16.92 15.60 -7.29
C ALA A 262 -15.49 15.30 -7.71
N VAL A 263 -14.59 16.23 -7.35
CA VAL A 263 -13.15 16.06 -7.56
C VAL A 263 -12.56 15.42 -6.32
N VAL A 264 -12.32 14.11 -6.43
CA VAL A 264 -11.77 13.31 -5.34
C VAL A 264 -10.27 13.14 -5.54
N TYR A 265 -9.48 13.78 -4.67
CA TYR A 265 -8.03 13.76 -4.75
C TYR A 265 -7.46 12.94 -3.59
N HIS A 266 -6.63 11.95 -3.91
CA HIS A 266 -6.19 10.91 -2.98
C HIS A 266 -4.73 11.02 -2.54
N ASP A 267 -3.91 11.75 -3.29
CA ASP A 267 -2.47 11.56 -3.25
C ASP A 267 -1.76 12.78 -2.68
N ASN A 268 -0.75 12.55 -1.85
CA ASN A 268 0.17 13.60 -1.44
C ASN A 268 0.90 14.09 -2.71
N PRO A 269 1.00 15.41 -2.97
CA PRO A 269 1.71 15.93 -4.13
C PRO A 269 3.14 15.39 -4.33
N GLN A 270 3.76 14.88 -3.27
CA GLN A 270 5.10 14.28 -3.29
C GLN A 270 5.15 12.87 -3.95
N ASP A 271 4.02 12.18 -4.13
CA ASP A 271 3.98 10.81 -4.69
C ASP A 271 3.60 10.78 -6.20
N LYS A 272 3.32 11.94 -6.81
CA LYS A 272 2.81 12.11 -8.19
C LYS A 272 3.66 11.45 -9.29
N GLU A 273 4.98 11.41 -9.15
CA GLU A 273 5.88 10.99 -10.23
C GLU A 273 6.30 9.52 -10.16
N SER A 274 6.16 8.86 -9.00
CA SER A 274 6.67 7.50 -8.79
C SER A 274 5.58 6.43 -8.69
N ASP A 275 4.32 6.82 -8.47
CA ASP A 275 3.21 5.88 -8.35
C ASP A 275 2.57 5.57 -9.72
N GLY A 276 2.70 4.32 -10.16
CA GLY A 276 2.06 3.84 -11.39
C GLY A 276 0.53 3.91 -11.33
N ILE A 277 -0.06 3.82 -10.13
CA ILE A 277 -1.50 4.02 -9.93
C ILE A 277 -1.88 5.48 -10.20
N TYR A 278 -1.09 6.45 -9.71
CA TYR A 278 -1.33 7.85 -10.01
C TYR A 278 -1.30 8.09 -11.51
N GLN A 279 -0.24 7.64 -12.20
CA GLN A 279 -0.12 7.79 -13.66
C GLN A 279 -1.27 7.12 -14.41
N TRP A 280 -1.71 5.94 -13.96
CA TRP A 280 -2.87 5.27 -14.51
C TRP A 280 -4.15 6.08 -14.28
N ARG A 281 -4.43 6.58 -13.08
CA ARG A 281 -5.61 7.42 -12.80
C ARG A 281 -5.55 8.72 -13.57
N TYR A 282 -4.40 9.36 -13.59
CA TYR A 282 -4.14 10.61 -14.29
C TYR A 282 -4.49 10.49 -15.77
N LYS A 283 -4.00 9.43 -16.43
CA LYS A 283 -4.27 9.19 -17.85
C LYS A 283 -5.65 8.61 -18.13
N TYR A 284 -6.03 7.52 -17.46
CA TYR A 284 -7.24 6.75 -17.79
C TYR A 284 -8.51 7.29 -17.11
N GLN A 285 -8.40 7.95 -15.96
CA GLN A 285 -9.50 8.68 -15.33
C GLN A 285 -9.48 10.17 -15.68
N LYS A 286 -8.59 10.59 -16.59
CA LYS A 286 -8.48 11.95 -17.13
C LYS A 286 -8.36 13.04 -16.07
N LEU A 287 -7.70 12.73 -14.95
CA LEU A 287 -7.54 13.69 -13.85
C LEU A 287 -6.72 14.93 -14.28
N TYR A 288 -5.93 14.83 -15.35
CA TYR A 288 -5.22 15.96 -15.94
C TYR A 288 -6.15 17.09 -16.40
N LEU A 289 -7.40 16.78 -16.75
CA LEU A 289 -8.41 17.78 -17.10
C LEU A 289 -8.90 18.57 -15.87
N LEU A 290 -8.56 18.13 -14.65
CA LEU A 290 -9.10 18.68 -13.41
C LEU A 290 -8.03 19.33 -12.55
N GLU A 291 -6.79 19.49 -13.05
CA GLU A 291 -5.67 19.96 -12.23
C GLU A 291 -5.93 21.31 -11.57
N GLN A 292 -6.56 22.23 -12.31
CA GLN A 292 -6.93 23.56 -11.81
C GLN A 292 -7.97 23.51 -10.68
N LEU A 293 -8.69 22.40 -10.54
CA LEU A 293 -9.69 22.18 -9.50
C LEU A 293 -9.12 21.46 -8.25
N PHE A 294 -7.86 21.00 -8.28
CA PHE A 294 -7.28 20.29 -7.13
C PHE A 294 -6.98 21.18 -5.93
N ASP A 295 -6.83 22.48 -6.15
CA ASP A 295 -6.59 23.44 -5.06
C ASP A 295 -7.88 23.83 -4.32
N GLY A 296 -9.05 23.35 -4.78
CA GLY A 296 -10.31 23.61 -4.11
C GLY A 296 -10.73 25.07 -4.23
N GLN A 297 -10.59 25.65 -5.43
CA GLN A 297 -11.07 26.99 -5.76
C GLN A 297 -12.08 26.90 -6.90
N SER A 298 -13.01 27.85 -6.97
CA SER A 298 -13.89 28.02 -8.13
C SER A 298 -13.06 28.43 -9.34
N TYR A 299 -13.36 27.89 -10.51
CA TYR A 299 -12.64 28.17 -11.75
C TYR A 299 -13.55 28.02 -12.97
N GLY A 300 -13.63 29.05 -13.80
CA GLY A 300 -14.46 29.04 -15.02
C GLY A 300 -15.89 28.58 -14.74
N HIS A 301 -16.29 27.47 -15.38
CA HIS A 301 -17.63 26.87 -15.26
C HIS A 301 -17.86 26.05 -13.98
N PHE A 302 -16.88 25.99 -13.07
CA PHE A 302 -16.92 25.19 -11.86
C PHE A 302 -16.98 26.09 -10.62
N GLU A 303 -18.14 26.16 -9.99
CA GLU A 303 -18.35 26.87 -8.72
C GLU A 303 -18.15 25.88 -7.56
N LEU A 304 -17.17 26.12 -6.69
CA LEU A 304 -16.97 25.29 -5.51
C LEU A 304 -18.14 25.49 -4.53
N LEU A 305 -18.81 24.41 -4.18
CA LEU A 305 -19.87 24.41 -3.18
C LEU A 305 -19.35 24.00 -1.80
N GLU A 306 -18.56 22.92 -1.75
CA GLU A 306 -18.18 22.33 -0.46
C GLU A 306 -16.87 21.55 -0.54
N LYS A 307 -16.14 21.54 0.59
CA LYS A 307 -15.00 20.66 0.83
C LYS A 307 -15.39 19.60 1.86
N LEU A 308 -15.48 18.35 1.43
CA LEU A 308 -15.77 17.21 2.29
C LEU A 308 -14.45 16.60 2.78
N THR A 309 -14.36 16.26 4.07
CA THR A 309 -13.12 15.74 4.68
C THR A 309 -13.36 14.45 5.47
N ALA A 310 -12.54 13.43 5.20
CA ALA A 310 -12.53 12.14 5.89
C ALA A 310 -11.10 11.84 6.38
N GLY A 311 -10.78 12.31 7.59
CA GLY A 311 -9.42 12.22 8.13
C GLY A 311 -8.45 13.09 7.32
N HIS A 312 -7.52 12.46 6.60
CA HIS A 312 -6.53 13.15 5.75
C HIS A 312 -6.91 13.14 4.27
N ARG A 313 -8.08 12.60 3.90
CA ARG A 313 -8.60 12.62 2.53
C ARG A 313 -9.70 13.65 2.39
N TRP A 314 -9.85 14.20 1.18
CA TRP A 314 -10.86 15.20 0.90
C TRP A 314 -11.45 15.03 -0.50
N ALA A 315 -12.64 15.60 -0.67
CA ALA A 315 -13.27 15.76 -1.96
C ALA A 315 -13.80 17.20 -2.07
N TYR A 316 -13.68 17.77 -3.25
CA TYR A 316 -14.29 19.06 -3.57
C TYR A 316 -15.54 18.83 -4.40
N ILE A 317 -16.64 19.45 -3.99
CA ILE A 317 -17.89 19.41 -4.71
C ILE A 317 -18.04 20.71 -5.47
N TYR A 318 -18.23 20.59 -6.77
CA TYR A 318 -18.44 21.70 -7.69
C TYR A 318 -19.84 21.64 -8.28
N ARG A 319 -20.47 22.81 -8.40
CA ARG A 319 -21.60 23.03 -9.31
C ARG A 319 -21.04 23.36 -10.68
N ILE A 320 -21.61 22.72 -11.69
CA ILE A 320 -21.30 23.01 -13.09
C ILE A 320 -22.28 24.08 -13.56
N GLN A 321 -21.77 25.26 -13.89
CA GLN A 321 -22.59 26.35 -14.42
C GLN A 321 -22.96 26.00 -15.86
N ARG A 322 -24.26 25.85 -16.13
CA ARG A 322 -24.74 25.51 -17.48
C ARG A 322 -24.55 26.69 -18.43
N HIS A 323 -24.10 26.37 -19.64
CA HIS A 323 -23.89 27.31 -20.74
C HIS A 323 -25.18 27.96 -21.28
N ASP A 324 -26.36 27.59 -20.76
CA ASP A 324 -27.66 28.09 -21.21
C ASP A 324 -27.77 29.64 -21.13
N ASN A 325 -26.93 30.29 -20.31
CA ASN A 325 -26.84 31.76 -20.21
C ASN A 325 -25.77 32.41 -21.11
N TYR A 326 -24.97 31.63 -21.85
CA TYR A 326 -23.85 32.13 -22.65
C TYR A 326 -24.04 31.92 -24.17
N PHE A 327 -25.09 31.21 -24.59
CA PHE A 327 -25.43 30.97 -26.00
C PHE A 327 -26.80 31.54 -26.41
N THR A 328 -27.23 32.66 -25.82
CA THR A 328 -28.24 33.51 -26.48
C THR A 328 -27.54 34.32 -27.57
N ASN A 329 -27.63 33.86 -28.83
CA ASN A 329 -27.23 34.54 -30.09
C ASN A 329 -25.90 34.12 -30.76
N GLY A 330 -25.34 32.94 -30.48
CA GLY A 330 -24.28 32.37 -31.33
C GLY A 330 -22.93 33.10 -31.33
N GLU A 331 -22.72 34.08 -30.45
CA GLU A 331 -21.43 34.73 -30.24
C GLU A 331 -20.85 34.34 -28.88
N TYR A 332 -19.64 33.79 -28.90
CA TYR A 332 -18.86 33.53 -27.69
C TYR A 332 -18.40 34.87 -27.12
N LYS A 333 -19.06 35.37 -26.08
CA LYS A 333 -18.50 36.48 -25.29
C LYS A 333 -17.29 35.94 -24.53
N SER A 334 -16.10 36.13 -25.08
CA SER A 334 -14.88 36.01 -24.28
C SER A 334 -14.92 37.13 -23.24
N GLU A 335 -15.30 36.79 -22.01
CA GLU A 335 -14.98 37.64 -20.88
C GLU A 335 -13.45 37.67 -20.76
N SER A 336 -12.88 38.80 -21.19
CA SER A 336 -11.50 39.16 -20.89
C SER A 336 -11.33 39.17 -19.38
N ALA A 337 -10.55 38.21 -18.88
CA ALA A 337 -10.09 38.15 -17.50
C ALA A 337 -9.46 39.49 -17.10
N HIS A 338 -9.92 40.05 -15.98
CA HIS A 338 -9.25 41.11 -15.22
C HIS A 338 -8.65 40.53 -13.95
#